data_AF-B6IKX0-F1
#
_entry.id   AF-B6IKX0-F1
#
_cell.length_a   1.000
_cell.length_b   1.000
_cell.length_c   1.000
_cell.angle_alpha   90.00
_cell.angle_beta   90.00
_cell.angle_gamma   90.00
#
_symmetry.space_group_name_H-M   'P 1'
#
loop_
_entity.id
_entity.type
_entity.pdbx_description
1 polymer ?
#
loop_
_entity_poly.entity_id
_entity_poly.type
_entity_poly.pdbx_seq_one_letter_code
_entity_poly.pdbx_strand_id
1 'polypeptide(L)'
;MGQKSSKTSRKSKNASQVNKDACPESSAADGYENESFDRMLYEQNSRYAKELEIVKAERKRKQERFEAELRKMKEESRKRIEILLKCIMARHRFEEQEQNWKDWILGCRQNIVLLLRRWMDFVEEHEDWPRIEKTDHQEFLRESSYLSGCTMITYNAMQYDFEFLEEIQEKFPGASFVKVLKVRGFTFLVLFLTANFQKCLVDCGQLLLDIYSTIQSLKLEKSKIELLRNQFGKLKPDLIYSTSQLRKISMDPDFEKNYEIAKFPNIPQTTPHEL
;
A
#
# COMPACT_ATOMS: atom_id res chain seq x y z
N MET A 1 12.93 41.85 12.08
CA MET A 1 13.80 41.37 13.17
C MET A 1 14.88 40.52 12.51
N GLY A 2 16.11 41.00 12.29
CA GLY A 2 17.16 41.17 13.30
C GLY A 2 17.54 39.78 13.85
N GLN A 3 18.73 39.20 13.67
CA GLN A 3 20.07 39.78 13.67
C GLN A 3 21.08 38.90 12.89
N LYS A 4 22.08 39.57 12.32
CA LYS A 4 23.41 39.04 11.92
C LYS A 4 24.34 39.01 13.13
N SER A 5 25.23 38.03 13.21
CA SER A 5 26.66 38.13 13.62
C SER A 5 27.20 36.70 13.83
N SER A 6 28.49 36.37 13.65
CA SER A 6 29.69 37.21 13.68
C SER A 6 30.87 36.45 13.05
N LYS A 7 31.63 37.17 12.21
CA LYS A 7 32.99 36.82 11.78
C LYS A 7 33.96 37.04 12.94
N THR A 8 34.75 36.05 13.30
CA THR A 8 35.92 36.20 14.17
C THR A 8 37.19 36.31 13.33
N SER A 9 37.59 37.54 13.06
CA SER A 9 38.94 37.89 12.61
C SER A 9 39.84 38.01 13.84
N ARG A 10 40.81 37.09 13.99
CA ARG A 10 41.85 37.18 15.02
C ARG A 10 43.03 37.98 14.48
N LYS A 11 43.17 39.18 15.02
CA LYS A 11 44.29 40.10 14.91
C LYS A 11 45.32 39.73 15.99
N SER A 12 46.59 39.52 15.62
CA SER A 12 47.75 39.51 16.54
C SER A 12 48.86 40.27 15.82
N LYS A 13 49.11 41.55 16.09
CA LYS A 13 49.95 42.14 17.15
C LYS A 13 51.41 41.63 17.15
N ASN A 14 52.26 42.47 16.55
CA ASN A 14 53.64 42.87 16.84
C ASN A 14 54.48 42.06 17.85
N ALA A 15 55.63 41.60 17.36
CA ALA A 15 56.98 41.72 17.91
C ALA A 15 57.91 41.48 16.69
N SER A 16 58.93 42.28 16.36
CA SER A 16 59.96 42.81 17.23
C SER A 16 60.61 44.06 16.63
N GLN A 17 60.95 45.00 17.52
CA GLN A 17 62.01 45.98 17.33
C GLN A 17 63.27 45.30 16.76
N VAL A 18 63.85 45.89 15.72
CA VAL A 18 65.28 45.74 15.41
C VAL A 18 65.83 47.16 15.25
N ASN A 19 66.85 47.41 16.07
CA ASN A 19 67.52 48.68 16.26
C ASN A 19 68.07 49.26 14.95
N LYS A 20 67.86 50.58 14.78
CA LYS A 20 68.79 51.45 14.07
C LYS A 20 70.02 51.59 14.97
N ASP A 21 71.21 51.31 14.45
CA ASP A 21 72.41 52.11 14.72
C ASP A 21 73.58 51.72 13.80
N ALA A 22 74.27 52.76 13.35
CA ALA A 22 75.62 52.83 12.79
C ALA A 22 75.95 52.12 11.46
N CYS A 23 76.04 52.94 10.40
CA CYS A 23 77.04 52.73 9.34
C CYS A 23 78.46 52.82 9.95
N PRO A 24 79.40 52.00 9.46
CA PRO A 24 80.75 52.46 9.18
C PRO A 24 80.92 52.59 7.66
N GLU A 25 81.20 53.81 7.19
CA GLU A 25 81.90 53.99 5.93
C GLU A 25 83.26 53.28 6.04
N SER A 26 83.53 52.33 5.16
CA SER A 26 84.90 51.99 4.79
C SER A 26 84.94 51.22 3.49
N SER A 27 85.68 51.80 2.56
CA SER A 27 86.43 51.15 1.47
C SER A 27 85.62 50.36 0.42
N ALA A 28 85.49 51.01 -0.74
CA ALA A 28 85.36 50.34 -2.02
C ALA A 28 86.40 49.20 -2.16
N ALA A 29 85.92 47.97 -2.15
CA ALA A 29 86.63 46.78 -2.60
C ALA A 29 85.61 45.79 -3.18
N ASP A 30 85.71 45.61 -4.50
CA ASP A 30 85.36 44.43 -5.27
C ASP A 30 83.90 43.93 -5.28
N GLY A 31 83.15 44.42 -6.28
CA GLY A 31 81.88 43.88 -6.77
C GLY A 31 81.94 42.46 -7.35
N TYR A 32 82.89 41.62 -6.93
CA TYR A 32 83.05 40.23 -7.37
C TYR A 32 82.61 39.19 -6.33
N GLU A 33 82.60 39.50 -5.03
CA GLU A 33 82.08 38.56 -4.01
C GLU A 33 80.54 38.56 -3.93
N ASN A 34 79.90 39.68 -4.31
CA ASN A 34 78.46 39.86 -4.26
C ASN A 34 77.71 39.01 -5.31
N GLU A 35 78.31 38.80 -6.49
CA GLU A 35 77.71 37.97 -7.55
C GLU A 35 77.59 36.48 -7.16
N SER A 36 78.51 35.97 -6.34
CA SER A 36 78.51 34.58 -5.90
C SER A 36 77.40 34.31 -4.88
N PHE A 37 77.20 35.24 -3.95
CA PHE A 37 76.15 35.21 -2.95
C PHE A 37 74.77 35.41 -3.60
N ASP A 38 74.64 36.38 -4.51
CA ASP A 38 73.40 36.62 -5.25
C ASP A 38 73.00 35.42 -6.12
N ARG A 39 73.99 34.75 -6.73
CA ARG A 39 73.75 33.53 -7.50
C ARG A 39 73.31 32.35 -6.61
N MET A 40 73.93 32.18 -5.45
CA MET A 40 73.53 31.15 -4.47
C MET A 40 72.12 31.41 -3.92
N LEU A 41 71.80 32.66 -3.59
CA LEU A 41 70.49 33.08 -3.11
C LEU A 41 69.40 32.89 -4.17
N TYR A 42 69.70 33.22 -5.43
CA TYR A 42 68.80 32.96 -6.56
C TYR A 42 68.55 31.46 -6.76
N GLU A 43 69.60 30.64 -6.68
CA GLU A 43 69.47 29.19 -6.81
C GLU A 43 68.65 28.58 -5.66
N GLN A 44 68.88 29.04 -4.43
CA GLN A 44 68.12 28.60 -3.26
C GLN A 44 66.64 29.03 -3.34
N ASN A 45 66.37 30.27 -3.76
CA ASN A 45 65.00 30.74 -4.00
C ASN A 45 64.31 29.98 -5.13
N SER A 46 65.03 29.62 -6.20
CA SER A 46 64.52 28.80 -7.29
C SER A 46 64.15 27.39 -6.81
N ARG A 47 64.98 26.78 -5.95
CA ARG A 47 64.70 25.48 -5.33
C ARG A 47 63.46 25.55 -4.42
N TYR A 48 63.37 26.55 -3.54
CA TYR A 48 62.20 26.73 -2.68
C TYR A 48 60.92 27.03 -3.46
N ALA A 49 61.00 27.82 -4.54
CA ALA A 49 59.84 28.08 -5.40
C ALA A 49 59.31 26.79 -6.02
N LYS A 50 60.20 25.92 -6.52
CA LYS A 50 59.84 24.61 -7.05
C LYS A 50 59.25 23.69 -5.99
N GLU A 51 59.84 23.61 -4.80
CA GLU A 51 59.30 22.83 -3.68
C GLU A 51 57.92 23.33 -3.26
N LEU A 52 57.73 24.65 -3.21
CA LEU A 52 56.46 25.28 -2.87
C LEU A 52 55.38 24.97 -3.92
N GLU A 53 55.74 24.94 -5.21
CA GLU A 53 54.82 24.53 -6.29
C GLU A 53 54.43 23.06 -6.18
N ILE A 54 55.38 22.16 -5.87
CA ILE A 54 55.11 20.74 -5.66
C ILE A 54 54.16 20.55 -4.49
N VAL A 55 54.41 21.20 -3.35
CA VAL A 55 53.55 21.13 -2.16
C VAL A 55 52.16 21.71 -2.43
N LYS A 56 52.06 22.81 -3.18
CA LYS A 56 50.76 23.38 -3.60
C LYS A 56 49.99 22.42 -4.50
N ALA A 57 50.67 21.80 -5.46
CA ALA A 57 50.07 20.82 -6.37
C ALA A 57 49.60 19.56 -5.61
N GLU A 58 50.37 19.08 -4.64
CA GLU A 58 50.01 17.94 -3.82
C GLU A 58 48.80 18.24 -2.91
N ARG A 59 48.76 19.41 -2.27
CA ARG A 59 47.59 19.87 -1.51
C ARG A 59 46.34 19.94 -2.38
N LYS A 60 46.46 20.49 -3.59
CA LYS A 60 45.34 20.57 -4.54
C LYS A 60 44.82 19.18 -4.93
N ARG A 61 45.71 18.25 -5.27
CA ARG A 61 45.36 16.86 -5.60
C ARG A 61 44.66 16.16 -4.42
N LYS A 62 45.15 16.37 -3.20
CA LYS A 62 44.55 15.77 -1.99
C LYS A 62 43.16 16.34 -1.73
N GLN A 63 42.97 17.64 -1.90
CA GLN A 63 41.67 18.30 -1.76
C GLN A 63 40.66 17.79 -2.81
N GLU A 64 41.08 17.68 -4.07
CA GLU A 64 40.23 17.16 -5.17
C GLU A 64 39.78 15.71 -4.91
N ARG A 65 40.67 14.87 -4.37
CA ARG A 65 40.32 13.48 -3.97
C ARG A 65 39.29 13.45 -2.85
N PHE A 66 39.48 14.21 -1.79
CA PHE A 66 38.51 14.27 -0.68
C PHE A 66 37.15 14.81 -1.12
N GLU A 67 37.13 15.83 -1.99
CA GLU A 67 35.88 16.36 -2.54
C GLU A 67 35.16 15.35 -3.46
N ALA A 68 35.90 14.53 -4.20
CA ALA A 68 35.33 13.44 -4.98
C ALA A 68 34.75 12.33 -4.09
N GLU A 69 35.47 11.93 -3.04
CA GLU A 69 34.99 10.94 -2.06
C GLU A 69 33.74 11.43 -1.32
N LEU A 70 33.73 12.69 -0.88
CA LEU A 70 32.58 13.29 -0.21
C LEU A 70 31.35 13.35 -1.13
N ARG A 71 31.54 13.67 -2.42
CA ARG A 71 30.46 13.64 -3.42
C ARG A 71 29.92 12.21 -3.61
N LYS A 72 30.80 11.22 -3.71
CA LYS A 72 30.39 9.80 -3.84
C LYS A 72 29.60 9.34 -2.62
N MET A 73 30.08 9.64 -1.41
CA MET A 73 29.39 9.31 -0.16
C MET A 73 28.01 9.96 -0.06
N LYS A 74 27.89 11.24 -0.44
CA LYS A 74 26.61 11.95 -0.48
C LYS A 74 25.63 11.32 -1.48
N GLU A 75 26.11 10.94 -2.66
CA GLU A 75 25.27 10.31 -3.68
C GLU A 75 24.80 8.92 -3.24
N GLU A 76 25.69 8.11 -2.66
CA GLU A 76 25.32 6.79 -2.10
C GLU A 76 24.33 6.92 -0.95
N SER A 77 24.54 7.88 -0.04
CA SER A 77 23.61 8.17 1.05
C SER A 77 22.23 8.58 0.51
N ARG A 78 22.19 9.48 -0.48
CA ARG A 78 20.94 9.91 -1.14
C ARG A 78 20.21 8.72 -1.75
N LYS A 79 20.91 7.85 -2.50
CA LYS A 79 20.33 6.65 -3.10
C LYS A 79 19.76 5.69 -2.05
N ARG A 80 20.46 5.48 -0.93
CA ARG A 80 19.97 4.62 0.16
C ARG A 80 18.69 5.19 0.79
N ILE A 81 18.67 6.49 1.06
CA ILE A 81 17.48 7.19 1.60
C ILE A 81 16.33 7.11 0.60
N GLU A 82 16.59 7.33 -0.69
CA GLU A 82 15.57 7.24 -1.74
C GLU A 82 14.96 5.83 -1.83
N ILE A 83 15.79 4.79 -1.78
CA ILE A 83 15.31 3.40 -1.76
C ILE A 83 14.47 3.15 -0.51
N LEU A 84 14.93 3.58 0.66
CA LEU A 84 14.18 3.42 1.90
C LEU A 84 12.81 4.12 1.83
N LEU A 85 12.76 5.35 1.33
CA LEU A 85 11.51 6.08 1.13
C LEU A 85 10.58 5.35 0.16
N LYS A 86 11.10 4.83 -0.96
CA LYS A 86 10.32 4.01 -1.89
C LYS A 86 9.75 2.77 -1.21
N CYS A 87 10.53 2.08 -0.36
CA CYS A 87 10.05 0.94 0.41
C CYS A 87 8.96 1.31 1.42
N ILE A 88 9.10 2.44 2.12
CA ILE A 88 8.09 2.95 3.06
C ILE A 88 6.79 3.29 2.31
N MET A 89 6.90 4.01 1.19
CA MET A 89 5.75 4.35 0.36
C MET A 89 5.05 3.12 -0.20
N ALA A 90 5.82 2.12 -0.64
CA ALA A 90 5.26 0.86 -1.11
C ALA A 90 4.50 0.15 0.02
N ARG A 91 5.09 0.05 1.22
CA ARG A 91 4.43 -0.52 2.40
C ARG A 91 3.12 0.20 2.73
N HIS A 92 3.12 1.52 2.76
CA HIS A 92 1.91 2.29 3.05
C HIS A 92 0.80 2.01 2.03
N ARG A 93 1.13 1.97 0.73
CA ARG A 93 0.16 1.61 -0.32
C ARG A 93 -0.41 0.21 -0.13
N PHE A 94 0.40 -0.74 0.35
CA PHE A 94 -0.09 -2.08 0.66
C PHE A 94 -1.06 -2.08 1.84
N GLU A 95 -0.74 -1.36 2.91
CA GLU A 95 -1.60 -1.26 4.10
C GLU A 95 -2.94 -0.60 3.76
N GLU A 96 -2.92 0.44 2.92
CA GLU A 96 -4.12 1.11 2.42
C GLU A 96 -5.00 0.17 1.57
N GLN A 97 -4.39 -0.59 0.64
CA GLN A 97 -5.13 -1.57 -0.15
C GLN A 97 -5.71 -2.68 0.72
N GLU A 98 -4.93 -3.22 1.67
CA GLU A 98 -5.45 -4.22 2.63
C GLU A 98 -6.65 -3.70 3.41
N GLN A 99 -6.65 -2.42 3.82
CA GLN A 99 -7.77 -1.81 4.49
C GLN A 99 -8.99 -1.69 3.57
N ASN A 100 -8.81 -1.26 2.32
CA ASN A 100 -9.90 -1.20 1.33
C ASN A 100 -10.56 -2.58 1.14
N TRP A 101 -9.77 -3.66 1.07
CA TRP A 101 -10.32 -5.03 1.01
C TRP A 101 -11.10 -5.41 2.26
N LYS A 102 -10.61 -5.03 3.46
CA LYS A 102 -11.32 -5.28 4.72
C LYS A 102 -12.67 -4.57 4.76
N ASP A 103 -12.69 -3.30 4.38
CA ASP A 103 -13.89 -2.47 4.41
C ASP A 103 -14.91 -2.95 3.37
N TRP A 104 -14.45 -3.34 2.18
CA TRP A 104 -15.32 -3.92 1.16
C TRP A 104 -15.94 -5.26 1.60
N ILE A 105 -15.14 -6.20 2.14
CA ILE A 105 -15.65 -7.47 2.70
C ILE A 105 -16.65 -7.23 3.83
N LEU A 106 -16.40 -6.22 4.67
CA LEU A 106 -17.34 -5.81 5.71
C LEU A 106 -18.65 -5.30 5.10
N GLY A 107 -18.58 -4.53 4.01
CA GLY A 107 -19.73 -4.10 3.22
C GLY A 107 -20.58 -5.27 2.72
N CYS A 108 -19.95 -6.31 2.16
CA CYS A 108 -20.67 -7.52 1.72
C CYS A 108 -21.41 -8.17 2.90
N ARG A 109 -20.75 -8.32 4.06
CA ARG A 109 -21.37 -8.85 5.28
C ARG A 109 -22.54 -7.99 5.75
N GLN A 110 -22.42 -6.68 5.63
CA GLN A 110 -23.45 -5.73 6.03
C GLN A 110 -24.73 -5.87 5.20
N ASN A 111 -24.61 -6.17 3.90
CA ASN A 111 -25.76 -6.48 3.05
C ASN A 111 -26.56 -7.68 3.59
N ILE A 112 -25.87 -8.74 4.05
CA ILE A 112 -26.52 -9.89 4.69
C ILE A 112 -27.19 -9.49 6.01
N VAL A 113 -26.52 -8.70 6.84
CA VAL A 113 -27.07 -8.23 8.13
C VAL A 113 -28.37 -7.43 7.91
N LEU A 114 -28.40 -6.55 6.92
CA LEU A 114 -29.58 -5.74 6.60
C LEU A 114 -30.75 -6.63 6.16
N LEU A 115 -30.50 -7.64 5.33
CA LEU A 115 -31.52 -8.59 4.92
C LEU A 115 -32.03 -9.43 6.10
N LEU A 116 -31.13 -9.91 6.97
CA LEU A 116 -31.52 -10.66 8.17
C LEU A 116 -32.35 -9.83 9.14
N ARG A 117 -32.01 -8.56 9.32
CA ARG A 117 -32.82 -7.64 10.12
C ARG A 117 -34.23 -7.52 9.54
N ARG A 118 -34.33 -7.34 8.22
CA ARG A 118 -35.63 -7.26 7.55
C ARG A 118 -36.44 -8.55 7.68
N TRP A 119 -35.78 -9.71 7.63
CA TRP A 119 -36.41 -11.00 7.92
C TRP A 119 -36.94 -11.07 9.36
N MET A 120 -36.19 -10.59 10.35
CA MET A 120 -36.65 -10.56 11.73
C MET A 120 -37.89 -9.66 11.89
N ASP A 121 -37.88 -8.47 11.30
CA ASP A 121 -39.03 -7.55 11.32
C ASP A 121 -40.26 -8.23 10.69
N PHE A 122 -40.08 -8.90 9.55
CA PHE A 122 -41.15 -9.66 8.88
C PHE A 122 -41.71 -10.81 9.73
N VAL A 123 -40.86 -11.54 10.46
CA VAL A 123 -41.30 -12.64 11.34
C VAL A 123 -42.04 -12.10 12.56
N GLU A 124 -41.61 -10.99 13.15
CA GLU A 124 -42.26 -10.35 14.30
C GLU A 124 -43.65 -9.81 13.93
N GLU A 125 -43.76 -9.13 12.78
CA GLU A 125 -45.04 -8.60 12.27
C GLU A 125 -46.05 -9.70 11.90
N HIS A 126 -45.58 -10.93 11.69
CA HIS A 126 -46.39 -12.05 11.23
C HIS A 126 -46.28 -13.30 12.13
N GLU A 127 -45.96 -13.14 13.43
CA GLU A 127 -45.77 -14.26 14.35
C GLU A 127 -47.07 -15.09 14.56
N ASP A 128 -48.23 -14.43 14.52
CA ASP A 128 -49.58 -14.99 14.67
C ASP A 128 -50.30 -15.28 13.33
N TRP A 129 -49.53 -15.62 12.29
CA TRP A 129 -50.02 -15.80 10.92
C TRP A 129 -51.24 -16.74 10.70
N PRO A 130 -51.58 -17.74 11.55
CA PRO A 130 -52.77 -18.57 11.34
C PRO A 130 -54.11 -17.83 11.47
N ARG A 131 -54.12 -16.56 11.93
CA ARG A 131 -55.35 -15.78 12.22
C ARG A 131 -55.64 -14.62 11.26
N ILE A 132 -54.83 -14.46 10.22
CA ILE A 132 -54.89 -13.34 9.25
C ILE A 132 -56.23 -13.36 8.49
N GLU A 133 -57.03 -12.30 8.64
CA GLU A 133 -58.28 -12.11 7.88
C GLU A 133 -57.98 -11.69 6.43
N LYS A 134 -58.98 -11.71 5.53
CA LYS A 134 -58.79 -11.37 4.11
C LYS A 134 -58.11 -10.00 3.86
N THR A 135 -58.27 -9.04 4.76
CA THR A 135 -57.65 -7.70 4.66
C THR A 135 -56.15 -7.75 4.97
N ASP A 136 -55.73 -8.61 5.89
CA ASP A 136 -54.32 -8.84 6.22
C ASP A 136 -53.61 -9.66 5.13
N HIS A 137 -54.36 -10.33 4.23
CA HIS A 137 -53.76 -11.09 3.13
C HIS A 137 -53.11 -10.19 2.06
N GLN A 138 -53.69 -9.03 1.76
CA GLN A 138 -53.06 -8.06 0.84
C GLN A 138 -51.83 -7.42 1.48
N GLU A 139 -51.89 -7.11 2.77
CA GLU A 139 -50.77 -6.63 3.56
C GLU A 139 -49.60 -7.62 3.51
N PHE A 140 -49.88 -8.89 3.79
CA PHE A 140 -48.90 -9.97 3.72
C PHE A 140 -48.26 -10.11 2.33
N LEU A 141 -49.06 -10.07 1.26
CA LEU A 141 -48.52 -10.14 -0.10
C LEU A 141 -47.61 -8.95 -0.40
N ARG A 142 -47.92 -7.75 0.11
CA ARG A 142 -47.07 -6.57 -0.02
C ARG A 142 -45.77 -6.73 0.74
N GLU A 143 -45.82 -7.15 2.01
CA GLU A 143 -44.64 -7.35 2.85
C GLU A 143 -43.74 -8.48 2.32
N SER A 144 -44.33 -9.58 1.84
CA SER A 144 -43.63 -10.66 1.15
C SER A 144 -42.97 -10.19 -0.15
N SER A 145 -43.66 -9.34 -0.93
CA SER A 145 -43.08 -8.75 -2.15
C SER A 145 -41.92 -7.82 -1.83
N TYR A 146 -42.03 -7.06 -0.74
CA TYR A 146 -40.96 -6.18 -0.28
C TYR A 146 -39.74 -6.98 0.22
N LEU A 147 -39.95 -8.03 1.02
CA LEU A 147 -38.88 -8.95 1.45
C LEU A 147 -38.19 -9.63 0.26
N SER A 148 -38.98 -10.02 -0.75
CA SER A 148 -38.46 -10.53 -2.03
C SER A 148 -37.55 -9.51 -2.72
N GLY A 149 -38.00 -8.24 -2.80
CA GLY A 149 -37.20 -7.13 -3.31
C GLY A 149 -35.89 -6.93 -2.56
N CYS A 150 -35.91 -6.96 -1.22
CA CYS A 150 -34.70 -6.88 -0.39
C CYS A 150 -33.74 -8.06 -0.63
N THR A 151 -34.28 -9.27 -0.79
CA THR A 151 -33.51 -10.48 -1.10
C THR A 151 -32.80 -10.31 -2.44
N MET A 152 -33.52 -9.81 -3.45
CA MET A 152 -32.98 -9.59 -4.79
C MET A 152 -31.92 -8.47 -4.85
N ILE A 153 -32.13 -7.38 -4.10
CA ILE A 153 -31.13 -6.31 -3.95
C ILE A 153 -29.84 -6.89 -3.34
N THR A 154 -29.96 -7.72 -2.30
CA THR A 154 -28.82 -8.38 -1.66
C THR A 154 -28.10 -9.32 -2.63
N TYR A 155 -28.86 -10.10 -3.40
CA TYR A 155 -28.30 -10.97 -4.44
C TYR A 155 -27.53 -10.18 -5.51
N ASN A 156 -28.11 -9.10 -6.02
CA ASN A 156 -27.46 -8.26 -7.03
C ASN A 156 -26.18 -7.61 -6.49
N ALA A 157 -26.17 -7.21 -5.22
CA ALA A 157 -24.96 -6.72 -4.58
C ALA A 157 -23.85 -7.79 -4.54
N MET A 158 -24.19 -9.04 -4.17
CA MET A 158 -23.24 -10.17 -4.18
C MET A 158 -22.75 -10.50 -5.60
N GLN A 159 -23.62 -10.38 -6.60
CA GLN A 159 -23.25 -10.58 -8.00
C GLN A 159 -22.26 -9.49 -8.46
N TYR A 160 -22.55 -8.22 -8.17
CA TYR A 160 -21.65 -7.12 -8.50
C TYR A 160 -20.28 -7.28 -7.81
N ASP A 161 -20.29 -7.69 -6.55
CA ASP A 161 -19.06 -7.98 -5.79
C ASP A 161 -18.28 -9.15 -6.42
N PHE A 162 -18.96 -10.15 -6.96
CA PHE A 162 -18.34 -11.26 -7.68
C PHE A 162 -17.73 -10.83 -9.01
N GLU A 163 -18.48 -10.08 -9.83
CA GLU A 163 -18.01 -9.54 -11.11
C GLU A 163 -16.79 -8.62 -10.91
N PHE A 164 -16.81 -7.81 -9.85
CA PHE A 164 -15.66 -6.98 -9.49
C PHE A 164 -14.40 -7.82 -9.22
N LEU A 165 -14.52 -8.98 -8.57
CA LEU A 165 -13.39 -9.91 -8.36
C LEU A 165 -12.85 -10.47 -9.67
N GLU A 166 -13.74 -10.80 -10.61
CA GLU A 166 -13.34 -11.24 -11.95
C GLU A 166 -12.57 -10.13 -12.66
N GLU A 167 -13.03 -8.88 -12.61
CA GLU A 167 -12.30 -7.74 -13.17
C GLU A 167 -10.91 -7.58 -12.54
N ILE A 168 -10.78 -7.76 -11.23
CA ILE A 168 -9.50 -7.68 -10.53
C ILE A 168 -8.57 -8.81 -11.01
N GLN A 169 -9.11 -10.03 -11.14
CA GLN A 169 -8.36 -11.18 -11.65
C GLN A 169 -7.88 -10.94 -13.09
N GLU A 170 -8.72 -10.35 -13.94
CA GLU A 170 -8.41 -10.02 -15.33
C GLU A 170 -7.45 -8.84 -15.49
N LYS A 171 -7.54 -7.80 -14.64
CA LYS A 171 -6.66 -6.62 -14.66
C LYS A 171 -5.24 -6.93 -14.19
N PHE A 172 -5.09 -7.99 -13.39
CA PHE A 172 -3.78 -8.45 -12.91
C PHE A 172 -3.47 -9.89 -13.36
N PRO A 173 -3.54 -10.21 -14.67
CA PRO A 173 -3.24 -11.57 -15.16
C PRO A 173 -1.74 -11.88 -15.01
N GLY A 174 -0.93 -10.80 -15.00
CA GLY A 174 0.51 -10.76 -14.85
C GLY A 174 0.97 -10.32 -13.45
N ALA A 175 0.32 -10.75 -12.38
CA ALA A 175 0.94 -10.75 -11.05
C ALA A 175 2.25 -11.60 -11.00
N SER A 176 2.66 -12.19 -12.13
CA SER A 176 4.02 -12.61 -12.42
C SER A 176 5.08 -11.49 -12.46
N PHE A 177 4.75 -10.18 -12.37
CA PHE A 177 5.73 -9.15 -11.97
C PHE A 177 6.28 -9.40 -10.54
N VAL A 178 5.59 -10.23 -9.75
CA VAL A 178 6.07 -10.73 -8.46
C VAL A 178 7.13 -11.85 -8.60
N LYS A 179 7.49 -12.26 -9.83
CA LYS A 179 8.69 -13.10 -10.04
C LYS A 179 9.99 -12.39 -9.60
N VAL A 180 10.02 -11.06 -9.55
CA VAL A 180 11.16 -10.27 -9.04
C VAL A 180 11.04 -9.98 -7.54
N LEU A 181 9.82 -10.08 -6.98
CA LEU A 181 9.56 -9.93 -5.55
C LEU A 181 9.15 -11.28 -4.95
N LYS A 182 10.12 -12.19 -4.87
CA LYS A 182 10.08 -13.45 -4.12
C LYS A 182 9.99 -13.20 -2.59
N VAL A 183 9.20 -12.22 -2.16
CA VAL A 183 8.77 -11.97 -0.78
C VAL A 183 7.38 -12.57 -0.67
N ARG A 184 7.31 -13.73 -0.01
CA ARG A 184 6.23 -14.76 0.04
C ARG A 184 4.82 -14.30 0.50
N GLY A 185 4.42 -13.05 0.33
CA GLY A 185 3.14 -12.55 0.85
C GLY A 185 2.08 -12.25 -0.22
N PHE A 186 2.42 -11.47 -1.25
CA PHE A 186 1.40 -10.63 -1.89
C PHE A 186 0.66 -11.27 -3.08
N THR A 187 1.35 -11.88 -4.04
CA THR A 187 0.70 -12.52 -5.21
C THR A 187 -0.17 -13.69 -4.83
N PHE A 188 0.34 -14.48 -3.90
CA PHE A 188 -0.33 -15.65 -3.38
C PHE A 188 -1.53 -15.19 -2.52
N LEU A 189 -1.43 -14.12 -1.75
CA LEU A 189 -2.60 -13.62 -1.02
C LEU A 189 -3.70 -13.11 -1.97
N VAL A 190 -3.37 -12.37 -3.03
CA VAL A 190 -4.39 -11.78 -3.93
C VAL A 190 -5.15 -12.85 -4.73
N LEU A 191 -4.45 -13.76 -5.41
CA LEU A 191 -5.11 -14.85 -6.17
C LEU A 191 -5.89 -15.81 -5.26
N PHE A 192 -5.42 -16.03 -4.03
CA PHE A 192 -6.06 -16.96 -3.10
C PHE A 192 -7.21 -16.30 -2.32
N LEU A 193 -7.15 -14.99 -2.07
CA LEU A 193 -8.24 -14.20 -1.52
C LEU A 193 -9.41 -14.17 -2.50
N THR A 194 -9.16 -13.85 -3.78
CA THR A 194 -10.23 -13.73 -4.78
C THR A 194 -10.96 -15.05 -4.98
N ALA A 195 -10.23 -16.16 -5.08
CA ALA A 195 -10.77 -17.52 -5.21
C ALA A 195 -11.70 -17.95 -4.04
N ASN A 196 -11.22 -17.82 -2.80
CA ASN A 196 -12.00 -18.22 -1.64
C ASN A 196 -13.20 -17.31 -1.41
N PHE A 197 -13.02 -16.02 -1.68
CA PHE A 197 -14.08 -15.05 -1.54
C PHE A 197 -15.16 -15.23 -2.60
N GLN A 198 -14.79 -15.55 -3.86
CA GLN A 198 -15.71 -15.95 -4.91
C GLN A 198 -16.60 -17.12 -4.50
N LYS A 199 -16.03 -18.18 -3.88
CA LYS A 199 -16.82 -19.30 -3.37
C LYS A 199 -17.82 -18.86 -2.28
N CYS A 200 -17.39 -18.05 -1.32
CA CYS A 200 -18.29 -17.50 -0.30
C CYS A 200 -19.46 -16.72 -0.92
N LEU A 201 -19.18 -15.89 -1.94
CA LEU A 201 -20.20 -15.12 -2.64
C LEU A 201 -21.15 -16.03 -3.44
N VAL A 202 -20.63 -17.07 -4.09
CA VAL A 202 -21.43 -18.06 -4.84
C VAL A 202 -22.35 -18.84 -3.92
N ASP A 203 -21.83 -19.34 -2.80
CA ASP A 203 -22.62 -20.07 -1.80
C ASP A 203 -23.73 -19.17 -1.22
N CYS A 204 -23.41 -17.89 -0.93
CA CYS A 204 -24.39 -16.90 -0.50
C CYS A 204 -25.41 -16.59 -1.60
N GLY A 205 -24.97 -16.42 -2.84
CA GLY A 205 -25.82 -16.16 -4.00
C GLY A 205 -26.83 -17.28 -4.23
N GLN A 206 -26.39 -18.54 -4.09
CA GLN A 206 -27.27 -19.71 -4.23
C GLN A 206 -28.32 -19.74 -3.13
N LEU A 207 -27.92 -19.50 -1.87
CA LEU A 207 -28.85 -19.40 -0.74
C LEU A 207 -29.88 -18.27 -0.95
N LEU A 208 -29.46 -17.12 -1.48
CA LEU A 208 -30.34 -16.00 -1.77
C LEU A 208 -31.35 -16.32 -2.88
N LEU A 209 -30.95 -17.05 -3.92
CA LEU A 209 -31.87 -17.53 -4.97
C LEU A 209 -32.87 -18.55 -4.43
N ASP A 210 -32.43 -19.47 -3.57
CA ASP A 210 -33.31 -20.45 -2.91
C ASP A 210 -34.34 -19.74 -2.02
N ILE A 211 -33.93 -18.71 -1.27
CA ILE A 211 -34.81 -17.85 -0.48
C ILE A 211 -35.80 -17.13 -1.40
N TYR A 212 -35.30 -16.49 -2.46
CA TYR A 212 -36.13 -15.73 -3.39
C TYR A 212 -37.21 -16.60 -4.05
N SER A 213 -36.84 -17.78 -4.57
CA SER A 213 -37.79 -18.73 -5.16
C SER A 213 -38.82 -19.25 -4.15
N THR A 214 -38.42 -19.42 -2.89
CA THR A 214 -39.32 -19.80 -1.79
C THR A 214 -40.30 -18.67 -1.46
N ILE A 215 -39.85 -17.40 -1.46
CA ILE A 215 -40.72 -16.23 -1.27
C ILE A 215 -41.69 -16.07 -2.45
N GLN A 216 -41.24 -16.24 -3.69
CA GLN A 216 -42.11 -16.15 -4.88
C GLN A 216 -43.21 -17.23 -4.90
N SER A 217 -42.88 -18.43 -4.42
CA SER A 217 -43.82 -19.54 -4.33
C SER A 217 -44.57 -19.60 -2.99
N LEU A 218 -44.39 -18.59 -2.13
CA LEU A 218 -44.98 -18.51 -0.80
C LEU A 218 -46.50 -18.39 -0.91
N LYS A 219 -47.15 -19.53 -0.76
CA LYS A 219 -48.58 -19.59 -0.45
C LYS A 219 -48.73 -19.54 1.06
N LEU A 220 -49.93 -19.25 1.55
CA LEU A 220 -50.31 -19.35 2.96
C LEU A 220 -50.23 -20.82 3.46
N GLU A 221 -49.04 -21.43 3.41
CA GLU A 221 -48.74 -22.81 3.77
C GLU A 221 -47.64 -22.81 4.83
N LYS A 222 -47.94 -23.41 6.00
CA LYS A 222 -47.04 -23.44 7.16
C LYS A 222 -45.67 -24.07 6.82
N SER A 223 -45.65 -25.06 5.93
CA SER A 223 -44.45 -25.77 5.50
C SER A 223 -43.45 -24.86 4.77
N LYS A 224 -43.93 -23.92 3.96
CA LYS A 224 -43.07 -22.99 3.20
C LYS A 224 -42.47 -21.90 4.07
N ILE A 225 -43.21 -21.45 5.07
CA ILE A 225 -42.70 -20.50 6.07
C ILE A 225 -41.61 -21.15 6.92
N GLU A 226 -41.78 -22.40 7.33
CA GLU A 226 -40.73 -23.14 8.07
C GLU A 226 -39.50 -23.40 7.19
N LEU A 227 -39.70 -23.69 5.89
CA LEU A 227 -38.59 -23.77 4.93
C LEU A 227 -37.83 -22.44 4.83
N LEU A 228 -38.55 -21.33 4.71
CA LEU A 228 -37.98 -19.99 4.64
C LEU A 228 -37.19 -19.64 5.91
N ARG A 229 -37.74 -19.97 7.08
CA ARG A 229 -37.05 -19.83 8.38
C ARG A 229 -35.76 -20.63 8.43
N ASN A 230 -35.77 -21.86 7.94
CA ASN A 230 -34.58 -22.70 7.85
C ASN A 230 -33.53 -22.13 6.89
N GLN A 231 -33.95 -21.56 5.75
CA GLN A 231 -33.04 -20.94 4.79
C GLN A 231 -32.40 -19.66 5.37
N PHE A 232 -33.19 -18.78 5.98
CA PHE A 232 -32.65 -17.60 6.69
C PHE A 232 -31.79 -17.98 7.89
N GLY A 233 -32.06 -19.10 8.58
CA GLY A 233 -31.22 -19.61 9.66
C GLY A 233 -29.84 -20.12 9.17
N LYS A 234 -29.75 -20.55 7.91
CA LYS A 234 -28.47 -20.89 7.26
C LYS A 234 -27.71 -19.64 6.81
N LEU A 235 -28.43 -18.59 6.40
CA LEU A 235 -27.82 -17.33 6.00
C LEU A 235 -27.19 -16.63 7.21
N LYS A 236 -25.86 -16.51 7.21
CA LYS A 236 -25.11 -15.82 8.25
C LYS A 236 -24.07 -14.90 7.64
N PRO A 237 -23.79 -13.72 8.24
CA PRO A 237 -22.70 -12.86 7.79
C PRO A 237 -21.34 -13.59 7.79
N ASP A 238 -21.18 -14.57 8.68
CA ASP A 238 -19.95 -15.37 8.79
C ASP A 238 -19.70 -16.32 7.60
N LEU A 239 -20.69 -16.54 6.73
CA LEU A 239 -20.50 -17.24 5.46
C LEU A 239 -19.52 -16.50 4.54
N ILE A 240 -19.49 -15.17 4.67
CA ILE A 240 -18.50 -14.33 4.00
C ILE A 240 -17.28 -14.26 4.90
N TYR A 241 -16.17 -14.88 4.51
CA TYR A 241 -14.95 -14.89 5.34
C TYR A 241 -14.28 -13.52 5.45
N SER A 242 -13.74 -13.25 6.64
CA SER A 242 -12.91 -12.07 6.90
C SER A 242 -11.54 -12.23 6.26
N THR A 243 -10.83 -11.12 6.03
CA THR A 243 -9.43 -11.15 5.55
C THR A 243 -8.50 -12.03 6.41
N SER A 244 -8.76 -12.12 7.72
CA SER A 244 -7.99 -12.98 8.62
C SER A 244 -8.29 -14.47 8.42
N GLN A 245 -9.56 -14.83 8.18
CA GLN A 245 -9.96 -16.20 7.86
C GLN A 245 -9.44 -16.62 6.49
N LEU A 246 -9.59 -15.75 5.49
CA LEU A 246 -9.08 -15.98 4.14
C LEU A 246 -7.55 -16.14 4.15
N ARG A 247 -6.83 -15.37 4.97
CA ARG A 247 -5.37 -15.54 5.16
C ARG A 247 -5.00 -16.89 5.79
N LYS A 248 -5.83 -17.41 6.72
CA LYS A 248 -5.57 -18.73 7.32
C LYS A 248 -5.80 -19.86 6.32
N ILE A 249 -6.88 -19.77 5.53
CA ILE A 249 -7.22 -20.76 4.51
C ILE A 249 -6.17 -20.76 3.40
N SER A 250 -5.66 -19.59 3.01
CA SER A 250 -4.61 -19.53 2.00
C SER A 250 -3.30 -20.16 2.45
N MET A 251 -3.00 -20.20 3.75
CA MET A 251 -1.81 -20.86 4.28
C MET A 251 -1.88 -22.40 4.27
N ASP A 252 -3.01 -22.99 3.87
CA ASP A 252 -3.18 -24.44 3.78
C ASP A 252 -2.42 -25.02 2.56
N PRO A 253 -1.50 -25.98 2.76
CA PRO A 253 -0.69 -26.57 1.69
C PRO A 253 -1.48 -27.40 0.67
N ASP A 254 -2.70 -27.87 0.99
CA ASP A 254 -3.51 -28.69 0.07
C ASP A 254 -4.57 -27.89 -0.71
N PHE A 255 -4.59 -26.56 -0.57
CA PHE A 255 -5.61 -25.71 -1.18
C PHE A 255 -5.59 -25.75 -2.73
N GLU A 256 -4.42 -25.71 -3.35
CA GLU A 256 -4.30 -25.70 -4.83
C GLU A 256 -4.94 -26.92 -5.50
N LYS A 257 -5.03 -28.06 -4.80
CA LYS A 257 -5.64 -29.30 -5.32
C LYS A 257 -7.16 -29.30 -5.29
N ASN A 258 -7.76 -28.48 -4.42
CA ASN A 258 -9.21 -28.41 -4.20
C ASN A 258 -9.84 -27.17 -4.86
N TYR A 259 -9.08 -26.46 -5.70
CA TYR A 259 -9.52 -25.24 -6.35
C TYR A 259 -10.40 -25.55 -7.57
N GLU A 260 -11.66 -25.12 -7.50
CA GLU A 260 -12.58 -25.08 -8.64
C GLU A 260 -12.91 -23.62 -8.97
N ILE A 261 -12.94 -23.28 -10.26
CA ILE A 261 -13.40 -21.98 -10.73
C ILE A 261 -14.91 -21.91 -10.48
N ALA A 262 -15.30 -21.16 -9.45
CA ALA A 262 -16.70 -21.00 -9.09
C ALA A 262 -17.39 -20.09 -10.12
N LYS A 263 -18.62 -20.44 -10.52
CA LYS A 263 -19.48 -19.59 -11.35
C LYS A 263 -20.59 -19.04 -10.46
N PHE A 264 -20.88 -17.75 -10.59
CA PHE A 264 -22.01 -17.16 -9.89
C PHE A 264 -23.32 -17.81 -10.38
N PRO A 265 -24.23 -18.18 -9.46
CA PRO A 265 -25.47 -18.81 -9.87
C PRO A 265 -26.31 -17.79 -10.64
N ASN A 266 -27.08 -18.25 -11.64
CA ASN A 266 -27.93 -17.39 -12.44
C ASN A 266 -29.38 -17.50 -11.98
N ILE A 267 -30.12 -16.41 -12.09
CA ILE A 267 -31.57 -16.43 -11.95
C ILE A 267 -32.12 -17.41 -13.01
N PRO A 268 -32.99 -18.37 -12.64
CA PRO A 268 -33.62 -19.24 -13.62
C PRO A 268 -34.32 -18.40 -14.67
N GLN A 269 -33.89 -18.48 -15.93
CA GLN A 269 -34.60 -17.82 -17.02
C GLN A 269 -35.98 -18.48 -17.11
N THR A 270 -37.03 -17.74 -16.77
CA THR A 270 -38.37 -18.10 -17.23
C THR A 270 -38.33 -18.04 -18.74
N THR A 271 -38.29 -19.20 -19.39
CA THR A 271 -38.56 -19.32 -20.82
C THR A 271 -39.84 -18.56 -21.09
N PRO A 272 -39.86 -17.61 -22.05
CA PRO A 272 -41.10 -17.02 -22.51
C PRO A 272 -41.89 -18.15 -23.18
N HIS A 273 -42.78 -18.78 -22.43
CA HIS A 273 -43.82 -19.61 -23.02
C HIS A 273 -44.71 -18.68 -23.84
N GLU A 274 -44.54 -18.79 -25.15
CA GLU A 274 -45.60 -18.79 -26.16
C GLU A 274 -46.95 -18.28 -25.64
N LEU A 275 -47.22 -17.00 -25.94
CA LEU A 275 -48.57 -16.45 -26.02
C LEU A 275 -49.35 -17.12 -27.16
#